data_AF-A0A2V9DFP5-F1
#
_entry.id   AF-A0A2V9DFP5-F1
#
_cell.length_a   1.000
_cell.length_b   1.000
_cell.length_c   1.000
_cell.angle_alpha   90.00
_cell.angle_beta   90.00
_cell.angle_gamma   90.00
#
_symmetry.space_group_name_H-M   'P 1'
#
loop_
_entity.id
_entity.type
_entity.pdbx_description
1 polymer ?
#
loop_
_entity_poly.entity_id
_entity_poly.type
_entity_poly.pdbx_seq_one_letter_code
_entity_poly.pdbx_strand_id
1 'polypeptide(L)'
;MTRGGQKGVQRPVLPPGTLVPIHPVGFLVITRSQVYGLPVSSELRSKIGKDGSLTPTSVGLQPEQLELVRIMPQPRGKDGSTVDMVGIVTTYEGDPLPSGDIANRLGGFDDVDKLERAGANDAEIIERLLGSKNELHNNFQDYQAFLDNGGRIGLQHDPLLYGAFALNPFLVGVELVPMLLVKQGQVAVIKAYVGLATQDTSGAEFKYGSLVRPGHRGIWQEPLRTGKYPLNPRCYEPEISMVGTMRNLVNEVLQAAVGNHFRDSLQGMPAIRFIETRRQVQEEAFRHIRDQLEQYQVETKGVYIQDVILPEDLVTVLTHREIANQEIETFKKQRAAQDERIEMEQAKGTADMQSDLARSKVGVAIKKNNADARVAEATGEAAYIRETGTAKGAEVEAIGLARAKGFQAQVDALGPNATALVNVIAALSEGRAKFVPDILVTGGSGSSALDGLAATAMRFLNGGGSGKAAQSAPVASPESAAPSASAALPAMPMSPTVPEKPPQPTK
;
A
#
# COMPACT_ATOMS: atom_id res chain seq x y z
N MET A 1 -19.93 -3.03 85.10
CA MET A 1 -19.27 -2.61 83.84
C MET A 1 -17.89 -2.03 84.17
N THR A 2 -16.84 -2.84 84.09
CA THR A 2 -15.49 -2.51 84.59
C THR A 2 -14.52 -1.97 83.52
N ARG A 3 -14.98 -1.79 82.27
CA ARG A 3 -14.20 -1.18 81.17
C ARG A 3 -14.96 -0.09 80.38
N GLY A 4 -15.99 0.53 80.97
CA GLY A 4 -16.73 1.63 80.33
C GLY A 4 -17.32 1.26 78.96
N GLY A 5 -18.42 0.50 78.94
CA GLY A 5 -19.12 0.15 77.70
C GLY A 5 -19.51 1.41 76.92
N GLN A 6 -19.17 1.46 75.63
CA GLN A 6 -19.50 2.59 74.77
C GLN A 6 -20.86 2.39 74.10
N LYS A 7 -21.55 3.50 73.84
CA LYS A 7 -22.78 3.52 73.04
C LYS A 7 -22.42 3.13 71.60
N GLY A 8 -22.96 2.02 71.11
CA GLY A 8 -22.69 1.55 69.75
C GLY A 8 -23.34 0.20 69.45
N VAL A 9 -23.26 -0.22 68.19
CA VAL A 9 -23.68 -1.55 67.76
C VAL A 9 -22.82 -2.58 68.47
N GLN A 10 -23.46 -3.55 69.12
CA GLN A 10 -22.74 -4.65 69.75
C GLN A 10 -22.34 -5.64 68.66
N ARG A 11 -21.09 -6.12 68.74
CA ARG A 11 -20.53 -7.06 67.76
C ARG A 11 -21.21 -8.44 67.79
N PRO A 12 -21.46 -9.07 68.97
CA PRO A 12 -22.09 -10.37 69.03
C PRO A 12 -23.55 -10.34 68.57
N VAL A 13 -23.93 -11.33 67.77
CA VAL A 13 -25.32 -11.58 67.39
C VAL A 13 -25.91 -12.62 68.33
N LEU A 14 -27.16 -12.42 68.75
CA LEU A 14 -27.87 -13.41 69.55
C LEU A 14 -28.41 -14.51 68.62
N PRO A 15 -28.00 -15.78 68.79
CA PRO A 15 -28.54 -16.85 67.98
C PRO A 15 -30.04 -17.04 68.23
N PRO A 16 -30.79 -17.59 67.25
CA PRO A 16 -32.19 -17.94 67.44
C PRO A 16 -32.39 -18.82 68.68
N GLY A 17 -33.40 -18.51 69.50
CA GLY A 17 -33.69 -19.24 70.74
C GLY A 17 -32.90 -18.79 71.98
N THR A 18 -32.15 -17.69 71.89
CA THR A 18 -31.43 -17.14 73.06
C THR A 18 -32.40 -16.65 74.14
N LEU A 19 -32.22 -17.12 75.38
CA LEU A 19 -33.01 -16.74 76.56
C LEU A 19 -32.19 -15.91 77.57
N VAL A 20 -31.41 -14.96 77.07
CA VAL A 20 -30.55 -14.11 77.93
C VAL A 20 -31.36 -12.93 78.46
N PRO A 21 -31.31 -12.63 79.77
CA PRO A 21 -31.93 -11.43 80.32
C PRO A 21 -31.16 -10.18 79.83
N ILE A 22 -31.84 -9.31 79.09
CA ILE A 22 -31.26 -8.09 78.52
C ILE A 22 -31.92 -6.88 79.16
N HIS A 23 -31.11 -5.91 79.59
CA HIS A 23 -31.62 -4.70 80.23
C HIS A 23 -32.36 -3.79 79.22
N PRO A 24 -33.67 -3.53 79.39
CA PRO A 24 -34.52 -2.93 78.35
C PRO A 24 -34.22 -1.46 78.06
N VAL A 25 -33.58 -0.73 78.97
CA VAL A 25 -33.14 0.67 78.75
C VAL A 25 -31.69 0.73 78.24
N GLY A 26 -30.91 -0.32 78.53
CA GLY A 26 -29.48 -0.34 78.19
C GLY A 26 -29.22 -0.80 76.77
N PHE A 27 -30.09 -1.66 76.24
CA PHE A 27 -29.95 -2.26 74.93
C PHE A 27 -31.26 -2.18 74.14
N LEU A 28 -31.12 -2.04 72.83
CA LEU A 28 -32.19 -2.27 71.88
C LEU A 28 -31.94 -3.61 71.18
N VAL A 29 -32.91 -4.51 71.21
CA VAL A 29 -32.84 -5.81 70.55
C VAL A 29 -33.63 -5.74 69.27
N ILE A 30 -32.95 -5.78 68.14
CA ILE A 30 -33.56 -5.67 66.81
C ILE A 30 -33.88 -7.08 66.33
N THR A 31 -35.15 -7.34 66.03
CA THR A 31 -35.59 -8.60 65.38
C THR A 31 -36.28 -8.28 64.06
N ARG A 32 -36.49 -9.28 63.21
CA ARG A 32 -37.14 -9.11 61.89
C ARG A 32 -38.46 -8.35 61.95
N SER A 33 -39.29 -8.62 62.96
CA SER A 33 -40.63 -8.03 63.06
C SER A 33 -40.65 -6.73 63.86
N GLN A 34 -39.83 -6.61 64.90
CA GLN A 34 -39.86 -5.48 65.81
C GLN A 34 -38.55 -5.29 66.59
N VAL A 35 -38.35 -4.07 67.08
CA VAL A 35 -37.25 -3.71 67.96
C VAL A 35 -37.76 -3.62 69.40
N TYR A 36 -37.14 -4.36 70.31
CA TYR A 36 -37.45 -4.36 71.74
C TYR A 36 -36.52 -3.42 72.50
N GLY A 37 -37.05 -2.79 73.55
CA GLY A 37 -36.32 -1.89 74.44
C GLY A 37 -36.81 -0.45 74.37
N LEU A 38 -36.27 0.41 75.23
CA LEU A 38 -36.66 1.81 75.39
C LEU A 38 -35.61 2.73 74.75
N PRO A 39 -35.90 3.39 73.62
CA PRO A 39 -34.93 4.28 72.98
C PRO A 39 -34.67 5.51 73.85
N VAL A 40 -33.41 5.70 74.26
CA VAL A 40 -32.99 6.86 75.06
C VAL A 40 -32.65 8.06 74.16
N SER A 41 -32.20 7.82 72.92
CA SER A 41 -31.88 8.88 71.95
C SER A 41 -33.12 9.56 71.38
N SER A 42 -33.11 10.89 71.31
CA SER A 42 -34.17 11.71 70.71
C SER A 42 -34.47 11.34 69.24
N GLU A 43 -33.44 11.02 68.45
CA GLU A 43 -33.57 10.65 67.03
C GLU A 43 -34.39 9.36 66.82
N LEU A 44 -34.15 8.32 67.63
CA LEU A 44 -34.93 7.09 67.55
C LEU A 44 -36.34 7.30 68.11
N ARG A 45 -36.51 8.17 69.11
CA ARG A 45 -37.84 8.52 69.64
C ARG A 45 -38.74 9.18 68.59
N SER A 46 -38.18 10.04 67.73
CA SER A 46 -38.95 10.66 66.64
C SER A 46 -39.35 9.68 65.52
N LYS A 47 -38.72 8.50 65.48
CA LYS A 47 -38.99 7.44 64.49
C LYS A 47 -39.93 6.35 65.00
N ILE A 48 -40.45 6.49 66.23
CA ILE A 48 -41.45 5.57 66.77
C ILE A 48 -42.73 5.69 65.95
N GLY A 49 -43.25 4.56 65.47
CA GLY A 49 -44.50 4.52 64.70
C GLY A 49 -45.71 4.95 65.54
N LYS A 50 -46.85 5.16 64.88
CA LYS A 50 -48.13 5.47 65.56
C LYS A 50 -48.52 4.40 66.60
N ASP A 51 -48.04 3.18 66.41
CA ASP A 51 -48.30 2.02 67.26
C ASP A 51 -47.33 1.92 68.47
N GLY A 52 -46.44 2.90 68.66
CA GLY A 52 -45.50 2.94 69.78
C GLY A 52 -44.29 2.00 69.66
N SER A 53 -44.17 1.28 68.54
CA SER A 53 -43.08 0.33 68.28
C SER A 53 -42.05 0.87 67.27
N LEU A 54 -40.83 0.35 67.38
CA LEU A 54 -39.74 0.57 66.43
C LEU A 54 -39.62 -0.64 65.51
N THR A 55 -39.40 -0.40 64.22
CA THR A 55 -39.15 -1.43 63.21
C THR A 55 -37.67 -1.46 62.81
N PRO A 56 -37.16 -2.55 62.21
CA PRO A 56 -35.78 -2.60 61.68
C PRO A 56 -35.45 -1.44 60.73
N THR A 57 -36.44 -1.02 59.93
CA THR A 57 -36.29 0.09 58.98
C THR A 57 -36.00 1.42 59.69
N SER A 58 -36.46 1.61 60.92
CA SER A 58 -36.18 2.83 61.71
C SER A 58 -34.70 2.99 62.06
N VAL A 59 -33.98 1.87 62.18
CA VAL A 59 -32.53 1.80 62.46
C VAL A 59 -31.70 1.58 61.18
N GLY A 60 -32.32 1.67 60.00
CA GLY A 60 -31.65 1.58 58.70
C GLY A 60 -31.42 0.17 58.19
N LEU A 61 -32.09 -0.84 58.76
CA LEU A 61 -32.01 -2.23 58.31
C LEU A 61 -33.29 -2.67 57.59
N GLN A 62 -33.14 -3.49 56.57
CA GLN A 62 -34.25 -4.22 55.98
C GLN A 62 -34.53 -5.51 56.77
N PRO A 63 -35.80 -5.92 56.98
CA PRO A 63 -36.13 -7.14 57.71
C PRO A 63 -35.42 -8.39 57.20
N GLU A 64 -35.15 -8.48 55.89
CA GLU A 64 -34.47 -9.59 55.23
C GLU A 64 -32.99 -9.69 55.65
N GLN A 65 -32.36 -8.57 56.02
CA GLN A 65 -30.96 -8.54 56.49
C GLN A 65 -30.77 -9.14 57.89
N LEU A 66 -31.87 -9.39 58.62
CA LEU A 66 -31.86 -10.02 59.93
C LEU A 66 -32.13 -11.54 59.85
N GLU A 67 -32.37 -12.08 58.65
CA GLU A 67 -32.39 -13.51 58.44
C GLU A 67 -30.97 -14.09 58.45
N LEU A 68 -30.85 -15.38 58.77
CA LEU A 68 -29.59 -16.07 58.63
C LEU A 68 -29.14 -16.02 57.17
N VAL A 69 -27.89 -15.61 56.93
CA VAL A 69 -27.32 -15.60 55.58
C VAL A 69 -27.12 -17.04 55.16
N ARG A 70 -27.94 -17.50 54.20
CA ARG A 70 -27.90 -18.87 53.69
C ARG A 70 -27.20 -18.91 52.34
N ILE A 71 -26.05 -19.58 52.31
CA ILE A 71 -25.31 -19.84 51.09
C ILE A 71 -25.67 -21.25 50.65
N MET A 72 -26.42 -21.33 49.55
CA MET A 72 -26.88 -22.59 48.98
C MET A 72 -26.86 -22.51 47.45
N PRO A 73 -26.77 -23.64 46.75
CA PRO A 73 -26.87 -23.66 45.30
C PRO A 73 -28.20 -23.06 44.82
N GLN A 74 -28.16 -22.27 43.74
CA GLN A 74 -29.34 -21.62 43.18
C GLN A 74 -29.65 -22.17 41.77
N PRO A 75 -30.93 -22.33 41.41
CA PRO A 75 -31.35 -22.77 40.07
C PRO A 75 -31.26 -21.62 39.07
N ARG A 76 -30.04 -21.10 38.83
CA ARG A 76 -29.80 -19.90 38.00
C ARG A 76 -29.14 -20.21 36.66
N GLY A 77 -28.90 -21.47 36.32
CA GLY A 77 -28.35 -21.84 35.02
C GLY A 77 -29.31 -21.46 33.89
N LYS A 78 -28.79 -20.95 32.76
CA LYS A 78 -29.58 -20.68 31.54
C LYS A 78 -30.36 -21.92 31.05
N ASP A 79 -29.89 -23.11 31.44
CA ASP A 79 -30.46 -24.42 31.10
C ASP A 79 -31.28 -25.05 32.26
N GLY A 80 -31.58 -24.30 33.32
CA GLY A 80 -32.20 -24.83 34.54
C GLY A 80 -31.24 -25.62 35.44
N SER A 81 -29.94 -25.63 35.13
CA SER A 81 -28.91 -26.27 35.94
C SER A 81 -28.69 -25.53 37.27
N THR A 82 -28.44 -26.32 38.33
CA THR A 82 -28.12 -25.79 39.65
C THR A 82 -26.70 -25.23 39.63
N VAL A 83 -26.54 -23.97 40.05
CA VAL A 83 -25.26 -23.27 40.12
C VAL A 83 -24.85 -23.17 41.58
N ASP A 84 -23.66 -23.67 41.86
CA ASP A 84 -22.98 -23.56 43.15
C ASP A 84 -22.67 -22.09 43.47
N MET A 85 -22.98 -21.64 44.68
CA MET A 85 -22.84 -20.23 45.09
C MET A 85 -21.82 -20.09 46.23
N VAL A 86 -21.11 -18.97 46.26
CA VAL A 86 -20.26 -18.54 47.37
C VAL A 86 -20.67 -17.16 47.86
N GLY A 87 -20.40 -16.86 49.13
CA GLY A 87 -20.68 -15.57 49.73
C GLY A 87 -19.43 -14.68 49.74
N ILE A 88 -19.44 -13.61 48.97
CA ILE A 88 -18.38 -12.60 48.98
C ILE A 88 -18.65 -11.64 50.13
N VAL A 89 -17.67 -11.56 51.04
CA VAL A 89 -17.82 -10.82 52.29
C VAL A 89 -17.20 -9.43 52.15
N THR A 90 -17.92 -8.42 52.64
CA THR A 90 -17.40 -7.07 52.85
C THR A 90 -17.60 -6.69 54.32
N THR A 91 -16.55 -6.24 54.97
CA THR A 91 -16.59 -5.77 56.37
C THR A 91 -16.65 -4.26 56.43
N TYR A 92 -17.34 -3.73 57.45
CA TYR A 92 -17.58 -2.29 57.63
C TYR A 92 -16.88 -1.71 58.87
N GLU A 93 -16.13 -2.53 59.59
CA GLU A 93 -15.35 -2.13 60.76
C GLU A 93 -13.93 -2.73 60.68
N GLY A 94 -12.97 -2.12 61.37
CA GLY A 94 -11.57 -2.53 61.38
C GLY A 94 -10.63 -1.45 60.82
N ASP A 95 -9.33 -1.72 60.93
CA ASP A 95 -8.30 -0.82 60.39
C ASP A 95 -8.37 -0.77 58.86
N PRO A 96 -7.99 0.37 58.25
CA PRO A 96 -7.95 0.51 56.79
C PRO A 96 -6.98 -0.49 56.15
N LEU A 97 -7.27 -0.84 54.89
CA LEU A 97 -6.37 -1.63 54.06
C LEU A 97 -5.04 -0.90 53.84
N PRO A 98 -3.90 -1.63 53.78
CA PRO A 98 -2.63 -1.06 53.34
C PRO A 98 -2.73 -0.47 51.92
N SER A 99 -1.84 0.48 51.61
CA SER A 99 -1.82 1.12 50.29
C SER A 99 -1.50 0.09 49.20
N GLY A 100 -2.39 -0.01 48.20
CA GLY A 100 -2.25 -0.91 47.05
C GLY A 100 -2.99 -2.24 47.17
N ASP A 101 -3.54 -2.56 48.35
CA ASP A 101 -4.40 -3.73 48.55
C ASP A 101 -5.86 -3.39 48.31
N ILE A 102 -6.58 -4.27 47.61
CA ILE A 102 -8.02 -4.12 47.33
C ILE A 102 -8.90 -5.03 48.18
N ALA A 103 -8.32 -6.05 48.82
CA ALA A 103 -9.02 -6.99 49.68
C ALA A 103 -8.15 -7.42 50.85
N ASN A 104 -8.79 -7.65 52.00
CA ASN A 104 -8.12 -8.15 53.20
C ASN A 104 -7.98 -9.68 53.15
N ARG A 105 -6.78 -10.19 53.42
CA ARG A 105 -6.51 -11.59 53.71
C ARG A 105 -5.84 -11.67 55.08
N LEU A 106 -6.33 -12.52 55.98
CA LEU A 106 -5.77 -12.64 57.33
C LEU A 106 -4.31 -13.09 57.27
N GLY A 107 -3.42 -12.30 57.87
CA GLY A 107 -1.96 -12.50 57.78
C GLY A 107 -1.36 -12.18 56.41
N GLY A 108 -2.07 -11.45 55.54
CA GLY A 108 -1.58 -11.05 54.21
C GLY A 108 -1.24 -12.24 53.31
N PHE A 109 -0.17 -12.10 52.54
CA PHE A 109 0.40 -13.14 51.66
C PHE A 109 1.74 -13.68 52.18
N ASP A 110 2.04 -13.48 53.46
CA ASP A 110 3.31 -13.91 54.09
C ASP A 110 3.48 -15.43 54.12
N ASP A 111 2.38 -16.18 54.15
CA ASP A 111 2.39 -17.63 54.02
C ASP A 111 2.78 -18.09 52.61
N VAL A 112 2.36 -17.37 51.57
CA VAL A 112 2.77 -17.62 50.18
C VAL A 112 4.26 -17.33 50.00
N ASP A 113 4.74 -16.18 50.46
CA ASP A 113 6.17 -15.81 50.39
C ASP A 113 7.06 -16.84 51.10
N LYS A 114 6.61 -17.39 52.24
CA LYS A 114 7.32 -18.47 52.94
C LYS A 114 7.34 -19.78 52.14
N LEU A 115 6.22 -20.16 51.50
CA LEU A 115 6.15 -21.36 50.67
C LEU A 115 7.03 -21.25 49.44
N GLU A 116 7.05 -20.08 48.80
CA GLU A 116 7.92 -19.84 47.64
C GLU A 116 9.40 -19.93 48.01
N ARG A 117 9.81 -19.34 49.15
CA ARG A 117 11.18 -19.46 49.67
C ARG A 117 11.55 -20.89 50.06
N ALA A 118 10.57 -21.69 50.45
CA ALA A 118 10.75 -23.12 50.72
C ALA A 118 10.84 -23.97 49.44
N GLY A 119 10.62 -23.37 48.26
CA GLY A 119 10.65 -24.08 46.99
C GLY A 119 9.40 -24.92 46.71
N ALA A 120 8.27 -24.59 47.35
CA ALA A 120 7.00 -25.27 47.11
C ALA A 120 6.58 -25.19 45.64
N ASN A 121 5.83 -26.21 45.18
CA ASN A 121 5.30 -26.22 43.83
C ASN A 121 4.10 -25.27 43.71
N ASP A 122 3.85 -24.77 42.50
CA ASP A 122 2.74 -23.84 42.21
C ASP A 122 1.38 -24.41 42.62
N ALA A 123 1.18 -25.73 42.47
CA ALA A 123 -0.05 -26.41 42.89
C ALA A 123 -0.26 -26.37 44.42
N GLU A 124 0.80 -26.52 45.21
CA GLU A 124 0.73 -26.44 46.68
C GLU A 124 0.45 -25.01 47.14
N ILE A 125 1.05 -24.01 46.45
CA ILE A 125 0.77 -22.60 46.68
C ILE A 125 -0.70 -22.29 46.39
N ILE A 126 -1.24 -22.77 45.27
CA ILE A 126 -2.65 -22.60 44.91
C ILE A 126 -3.55 -23.22 45.98
N GLU A 127 -3.28 -24.45 46.42
CA GLU A 127 -4.08 -25.12 47.46
C GLU A 127 -4.10 -24.32 48.76
N ARG A 128 -2.93 -23.81 49.20
CA ARG A 128 -2.84 -22.99 50.40
C ARG A 128 -3.50 -21.61 50.24
N LEU A 129 -3.40 -21.02 49.06
CA LEU A 129 -3.95 -19.71 48.76
C LEU A 129 -5.48 -19.73 48.70
N LEU A 130 -6.05 -20.78 48.12
CA LEU A 130 -7.49 -20.98 47.99
C LEU A 130 -8.13 -21.61 49.24
N GLY A 131 -7.30 -22.08 50.18
CA GLY A 131 -7.74 -22.53 51.49
C GLY A 131 -8.32 -21.37 52.32
N SER A 132 -9.49 -21.60 52.93
CA SER A 132 -10.17 -20.60 53.75
C SER A 132 -9.49 -20.44 55.12
N LYS A 133 -9.31 -19.20 55.57
CA LYS A 133 -8.90 -18.87 56.95
C LYS A 133 -10.08 -18.52 57.86
N ASN A 134 -11.32 -18.74 57.38
CA ASN A 134 -12.54 -18.37 58.09
C ASN A 134 -12.77 -19.14 59.41
N GLU A 135 -12.03 -20.22 59.65
CA GLU A 135 -12.06 -20.96 60.92
C GLU A 135 -11.55 -20.11 62.10
N LEU A 136 -10.63 -19.16 61.86
CA LEU A 136 -10.01 -18.33 62.90
C LEU A 136 -11.02 -17.40 63.60
N HIS A 137 -12.15 -17.11 62.98
CA HIS A 137 -13.18 -16.19 63.47
C HIS A 137 -14.60 -16.72 63.24
N ASN A 138 -14.73 -18.04 63.14
CA ASN A 138 -16.01 -18.74 62.98
C ASN A 138 -16.90 -18.13 61.86
N ASN A 139 -16.34 -17.98 60.66
CA ASN A 139 -17.07 -17.46 59.49
C ASN A 139 -17.68 -16.07 59.71
N PHE A 140 -16.95 -15.20 60.42
CA PHE A 140 -17.33 -13.81 60.77
C PHE A 140 -18.47 -13.71 61.79
N GLN A 141 -18.91 -14.82 62.39
CA GLN A 141 -19.86 -14.81 63.49
C GLN A 141 -19.21 -14.33 64.79
N ASP A 142 -17.90 -14.60 64.96
CA ASP A 142 -17.08 -13.96 66.00
C ASP A 142 -16.26 -12.83 65.37
N TYR A 143 -16.89 -11.66 65.27
CA TYR A 143 -16.25 -10.49 64.68
C TYR A 143 -15.09 -9.95 65.53
N GLN A 144 -15.07 -10.21 66.84
CA GLN A 144 -13.96 -9.80 67.70
C GLN A 144 -12.72 -10.62 67.35
N ALA A 145 -12.86 -11.94 67.24
CA ALA A 145 -11.79 -12.82 66.80
C ALA A 145 -11.27 -12.44 65.41
N PHE A 146 -12.13 -11.97 64.50
CA PHE A 146 -11.70 -11.47 63.19
C PHE A 146 -10.74 -10.27 63.32
N LEU A 147 -11.10 -9.27 64.14
CA LEU A 147 -10.27 -8.09 64.37
C LEU A 147 -8.97 -8.45 65.11
N ASP A 148 -9.04 -9.33 66.11
CA ASP A 148 -7.88 -9.76 66.90
C ASP A 148 -6.84 -10.51 66.04
N ASN A 149 -7.29 -11.20 64.97
CA ASN A 149 -6.43 -11.85 63.99
C ASN A 149 -5.96 -10.91 62.85
N GLY A 150 -6.11 -9.59 63.01
CA GLY A 150 -5.67 -8.60 62.03
C GLY A 150 -6.66 -8.36 60.89
N GLY A 151 -7.94 -8.62 61.13
CA GLY A 151 -9.02 -8.31 60.20
C GLY A 151 -9.12 -6.81 59.89
N ARG A 152 -9.29 -6.48 58.62
CA ARG A 152 -9.38 -5.10 58.12
C ARG A 152 -10.74 -4.83 57.48
N ILE A 153 -11.08 -3.55 57.39
CA ILE A 153 -12.30 -3.09 56.72
C ILE A 153 -12.23 -3.33 55.20
N GLY A 154 -13.39 -3.56 54.57
CA GLY A 154 -13.51 -3.67 53.12
C GLY A 154 -13.73 -5.10 52.62
N LEU A 155 -13.44 -5.31 51.33
CA LEU A 155 -13.62 -6.59 50.67
C LEU A 155 -12.72 -7.65 51.31
N GLN A 156 -13.23 -8.85 51.54
CA GLN A 156 -12.46 -9.97 52.08
C GLN A 156 -12.02 -10.92 50.96
N HIS A 157 -10.80 -11.44 51.07
CA HIS A 157 -10.24 -12.40 50.13
C HIS A 157 -11.00 -13.73 50.17
N ASP A 158 -11.23 -14.28 51.36
CA ASP A 158 -11.78 -15.62 51.57
C ASP A 158 -13.31 -15.60 51.50
N PRO A 159 -13.94 -16.28 50.52
CA PRO A 159 -15.40 -16.38 50.45
C PRO A 159 -15.97 -17.26 51.56
N LEU A 160 -17.23 -17.05 51.89
CA LEU A 160 -18.03 -17.97 52.68
C LEU A 160 -18.56 -19.12 51.83
N LEU A 161 -18.40 -20.34 52.34
CA LEU A 161 -18.88 -21.57 51.72
C LEU A 161 -20.32 -21.88 52.14
N TYR A 162 -20.84 -23.05 51.73
CA TYR A 162 -22.19 -23.49 52.07
C TYR A 162 -22.45 -23.51 53.57
N GLY A 163 -23.59 -22.94 53.95
CA GLY A 163 -23.99 -22.86 55.35
C GLY A 163 -25.04 -21.79 55.61
N ALA A 164 -25.45 -21.71 56.88
CA ALA A 164 -26.29 -20.66 57.40
C ALA A 164 -25.52 -19.92 58.49
N PHE A 165 -25.32 -18.61 58.32
CA PHE A 165 -24.46 -17.81 59.18
C PHE A 165 -25.26 -16.72 59.88
N ALA A 166 -25.08 -16.60 61.20
CA ALA A 166 -25.65 -15.52 62.01
C ALA A 166 -24.70 -14.30 61.98
N LEU A 167 -24.75 -13.55 60.88
CA LEU A 167 -23.89 -12.39 60.67
C LEU A 167 -24.54 -11.11 61.17
N ASN A 168 -23.71 -10.18 61.65
CA ASN A 168 -24.17 -8.87 62.07
C ASN A 168 -24.26 -7.94 60.84
N PRO A 169 -25.46 -7.52 60.40
CA PRO A 169 -25.62 -6.75 59.15
C PRO A 169 -25.01 -5.33 59.23
N PHE A 170 -24.71 -4.82 60.42
CA PHE A 170 -24.01 -3.55 60.58
C PHE A 170 -22.50 -3.67 60.37
N LEU A 171 -21.94 -4.87 60.50
CA LEU A 171 -20.49 -5.12 60.46
C LEU A 171 -20.06 -5.87 59.20
N VAL A 172 -20.95 -6.68 58.65
CA VAL A 172 -20.65 -7.62 57.57
C VAL A 172 -21.78 -7.60 56.53
N GLY A 173 -21.43 -7.35 55.28
CA GLY A 173 -22.27 -7.56 54.11
C GLY A 173 -21.84 -8.81 53.34
N VAL A 174 -22.80 -9.55 52.79
CA VAL A 174 -22.53 -10.75 51.99
C VAL A 174 -23.26 -10.65 50.65
N GLU A 175 -22.52 -10.80 49.56
CA GLU A 175 -23.03 -10.88 48.19
C GLU A 175 -22.91 -12.33 47.70
N LEU A 176 -23.99 -12.91 47.17
CA LEU A 176 -23.98 -14.26 46.62
C LEU A 176 -23.53 -14.24 45.15
N VAL A 177 -22.44 -14.93 44.86
CA VAL A 177 -21.84 -14.99 43.51
C VAL A 177 -21.59 -16.45 43.12
N PRO A 178 -21.74 -16.84 41.83
CA PRO A 178 -21.47 -18.21 41.40
C PRO A 178 -20.01 -18.62 41.65
N MET A 179 -19.82 -19.86 42.08
CA MET A 179 -18.52 -20.50 42.23
C MET A 179 -17.90 -20.76 40.84
N LEU A 180 -16.57 -20.66 40.73
CA LEU A 180 -15.89 -21.02 39.49
C LEU A 180 -16.00 -22.53 39.26
N LEU A 181 -16.60 -22.91 38.14
CA LEU A 181 -16.68 -24.29 37.66
C LEU A 181 -15.82 -24.47 36.42
N VAL A 182 -14.74 -25.25 36.54
CA VAL A 182 -13.90 -25.67 35.43
C VAL A 182 -14.28 -27.10 35.05
N LYS A 183 -14.83 -27.31 33.85
CA LYS A 183 -15.28 -28.65 33.41
C LYS A 183 -14.10 -29.51 32.93
N GLN A 184 -14.36 -30.79 32.73
CA GLN A 184 -13.36 -31.70 32.15
C GLN A 184 -12.99 -31.25 30.74
N GLY A 185 -11.70 -31.27 30.42
CA GLY A 185 -11.17 -30.73 29.16
C GLY A 185 -11.05 -29.19 29.14
N GLN A 186 -11.36 -28.52 30.25
CA GLN A 186 -11.15 -27.09 30.41
C GLN A 186 -10.07 -26.80 31.47
N VAL A 187 -9.45 -25.64 31.34
CA VAL A 187 -8.60 -25.02 32.36
C VAL A 187 -9.03 -23.57 32.55
N ALA A 188 -8.78 -23.01 33.74
CA ALA A 188 -9.01 -21.59 33.98
C ALA A 188 -7.67 -20.86 34.19
N VAL A 189 -7.38 -19.92 33.30
CA VAL A 189 -6.29 -18.96 33.47
C VAL A 189 -6.77 -17.89 34.44
N ILE A 190 -5.97 -17.60 35.48
CA ILE A 190 -6.36 -16.68 36.54
C ILE A 190 -5.58 -15.39 36.42
N LYS A 191 -6.31 -14.28 36.31
CA LYS A 191 -5.76 -12.93 36.46
C LYS A 191 -6.03 -12.45 37.89
N ALA A 192 -4.97 -12.32 38.67
CA ALA A 192 -5.03 -11.92 40.07
C ALA A 192 -4.79 -10.41 40.23
N TYR A 193 -5.74 -9.75 40.90
CA TYR A 193 -5.64 -8.33 41.28
C TYR A 193 -5.04 -8.12 42.68
N VAL A 194 -4.96 -9.20 43.46
CA VAL A 194 -4.40 -9.26 44.82
C VAL A 194 -3.18 -10.16 44.85
N GLY A 195 -2.29 -9.95 45.82
CA GLY A 195 -1.11 -10.78 46.00
C GLY A 195 0.17 -9.99 46.22
N LEU A 196 1.28 -10.72 46.28
CA LEU A 196 2.63 -10.17 46.33
C LEU A 196 2.93 -9.35 45.06
N ALA A 197 3.98 -8.53 45.14
CA ALA A 197 4.42 -7.69 44.02
C ALA A 197 4.72 -8.54 42.78
N THR A 198 4.29 -8.09 41.60
CA THR A 198 4.49 -8.79 40.32
C THR A 198 5.97 -9.06 40.10
N GLN A 199 6.33 -10.34 39.99
CA GLN A 199 7.67 -10.81 39.63
C GLN A 199 7.53 -11.60 38.34
N ASP A 200 8.14 -11.11 37.26
CA ASP A 200 8.05 -11.75 35.96
C ASP A 200 8.84 -13.06 35.96
N THR A 201 8.14 -14.18 35.82
CA THR A 201 8.75 -15.51 35.65
C THR A 201 8.78 -15.95 34.19
N SER A 202 8.34 -15.10 33.27
CA SER A 202 8.35 -15.38 31.85
C SER A 202 9.79 -15.34 31.34
N GLY A 203 10.30 -16.49 30.89
CA GLY A 203 11.56 -16.54 30.17
C GLY A 203 11.52 -15.63 28.93
N ALA A 204 12.70 -15.29 28.39
CA ALA A 204 12.88 -14.34 27.28
C ALA A 204 12.08 -14.66 25.99
N GLU A 205 11.45 -15.83 25.88
CA GLU A 205 10.66 -16.26 24.74
C GLU A 205 9.19 -15.80 24.76
N PHE A 206 8.64 -15.41 25.92
CA PHE A 206 7.24 -15.02 26.02
C PHE A 206 7.07 -13.52 25.73
N LYS A 207 6.44 -13.19 24.59
CA LYS A 207 6.30 -11.80 24.10
C LYS A 207 4.97 -11.12 24.48
N TYR A 208 4.10 -11.78 25.25
CA TYR A 208 2.71 -11.36 25.47
C TYR A 208 2.38 -11.02 26.93
N GLY A 209 3.25 -10.25 27.58
CA GLY A 209 3.11 -9.82 28.97
C GLY A 209 4.01 -10.61 29.93
N SER A 210 3.75 -10.47 31.23
CA SER A 210 4.51 -11.14 32.30
C SER A 210 3.61 -12.14 33.03
N LEU A 211 3.93 -13.42 32.94
CA LEU A 211 3.42 -14.49 33.78
C LEU A 211 4.06 -14.39 35.16
N VAL A 212 3.26 -14.69 36.18
CA VAL A 212 3.70 -14.67 37.57
C VAL A 212 3.34 -15.98 38.25
N ARG A 213 4.00 -16.27 39.38
CA ARG A 213 3.61 -17.38 40.24
C ARG A 213 2.25 -17.15 40.91
N PRO A 214 1.49 -18.22 41.22
CA PRO A 214 0.27 -18.11 42.00
C PRO A 214 0.49 -17.35 43.32
N GLY A 215 -0.40 -16.43 43.65
CA GLY A 215 -0.26 -15.55 44.83
C GLY A 215 0.47 -14.23 44.59
N HIS A 216 0.99 -13.99 43.37
CA HIS A 216 1.40 -12.68 42.91
C HIS A 216 0.30 -12.00 42.09
N ARG A 217 0.33 -10.66 42.06
CA ARG A 217 -0.52 -9.86 41.17
C ARG A 217 -0.07 -10.03 39.72
N GLY A 218 -1.00 -10.38 38.82
CA GLY A 218 -0.71 -10.66 37.41
C GLY A 218 -1.44 -11.89 36.89
N ILE A 219 -1.00 -12.39 35.73
CA ILE A 219 -1.54 -13.63 35.13
C ILE A 219 -0.75 -14.81 35.69
N TRP A 220 -1.44 -15.75 36.34
CA TRP A 220 -0.77 -16.93 36.89
C TRP A 220 -0.22 -17.83 35.80
N GLN A 221 1.00 -18.33 36.01
CA GLN A 221 1.67 -19.24 35.09
C GLN A 221 1.08 -20.65 35.06
N GLU A 222 0.59 -21.14 36.20
CA GLU A 222 -0.12 -22.42 36.30
C GLU A 222 -1.64 -22.15 36.30
N PRO A 223 -2.40 -22.68 35.33
CA PRO A 223 -3.84 -22.53 35.30
C PRO A 223 -4.52 -23.49 36.30
N LEU A 224 -5.73 -23.13 36.73
CA LEU A 224 -6.56 -24.02 37.53
C LEU A 224 -7.10 -25.17 36.66
N ARG A 225 -6.95 -26.38 37.17
CA ARG A 225 -7.43 -27.62 36.54
C ARG A 225 -8.92 -27.80 36.75
N THR A 226 -9.51 -28.80 36.08
CA THR A 226 -10.91 -29.20 36.28
C THR A 226 -11.26 -29.32 37.77
N GLY A 227 -12.34 -28.65 38.19
CA GLY A 227 -12.72 -28.56 39.59
C GLY A 227 -13.73 -27.43 39.86
N LYS A 228 -14.15 -27.34 41.12
CA LYS A 228 -14.97 -26.23 41.64
C LYS A 228 -14.13 -25.43 42.63
N TYR A 229 -14.00 -24.13 42.41
CA TYR A 229 -13.12 -23.27 43.21
C TYR A 229 -13.91 -22.13 43.86
N PRO A 230 -13.88 -22.02 45.20
CA PRO A 230 -14.47 -20.90 45.93
C PRO A 230 -13.57 -19.67 45.84
N LEU A 231 -13.59 -19.02 44.67
CA LEU A 231 -12.83 -17.80 44.42
C LEU A 231 -13.70 -16.57 44.64
N ASN A 232 -13.07 -15.50 45.13
CA ASN A 232 -13.68 -14.19 45.08
C ASN A 232 -13.44 -13.56 43.69
N PRO A 233 -14.48 -13.38 42.84
CA PRO A 233 -14.30 -12.85 41.50
C PRO A 233 -13.94 -11.35 41.47
N ARG A 234 -14.02 -10.67 42.62
CA ARG A 234 -13.50 -9.30 42.78
C ARG A 234 -11.99 -9.28 42.95
N CYS A 235 -11.39 -10.40 43.39
CA CYS A 235 -9.95 -10.56 43.59
C CYS A 235 -9.27 -11.26 42.40
N TYR A 236 -9.97 -12.21 41.80
CA TYR A 236 -9.47 -13.08 40.74
C TYR A 236 -10.44 -13.10 39.57
N GLU A 237 -9.95 -12.84 38.36
CA GLU A 237 -10.73 -12.96 37.13
C GLU A 237 -10.33 -14.24 36.39
N PRO A 238 -11.19 -15.27 36.38
CA PRO A 238 -10.92 -16.51 35.66
C PRO A 238 -11.35 -16.43 34.20
N GLU A 239 -10.47 -16.85 33.30
CA GLU A 239 -10.74 -17.05 31.88
C GLU A 239 -10.68 -18.54 31.55
N ILE A 240 -11.82 -19.13 31.18
CA ILE A 240 -11.93 -20.57 30.92
C ILE A 240 -11.54 -20.84 29.47
N SER A 241 -10.56 -21.72 29.27
CA SER A 241 -10.14 -22.20 27.95
C SER A 241 -10.24 -23.72 27.86
N MET A 242 -10.47 -24.26 26.65
CA MET A 242 -10.64 -25.70 26.43
C MET A 242 -9.32 -26.47 26.21
N VAL A 243 -8.17 -25.89 26.55
CA VAL A 243 -6.87 -26.53 26.28
C VAL A 243 -6.01 -26.59 27.53
N GLY A 244 -5.46 -27.78 27.81
CA GLY A 244 -4.83 -28.17 29.09
C GLY A 244 -3.75 -27.24 29.66
N THR A 245 -3.14 -26.37 28.86
CA THR A 245 -2.33 -25.21 29.27
C THR A 245 -2.26 -24.20 28.10
N MET A 246 -1.94 -22.93 28.38
CA MET A 246 -1.68 -21.93 27.32
C MET A 246 -0.54 -22.37 26.37
N ARG A 247 0.48 -23.05 26.88
CA ARG A 247 1.55 -23.63 26.06
C ARG A 247 1.04 -24.72 25.12
N ASN A 248 0.14 -25.58 25.57
CA ASN A 248 -0.43 -26.63 24.73
C ASN A 248 -1.42 -26.07 23.70
N LEU A 249 -2.21 -25.03 24.04
CA LEU A 249 -3.02 -24.29 23.07
C LEU A 249 -2.17 -23.77 21.90
N VAL A 250 -1.01 -23.18 22.22
CA VAL A 250 -0.09 -22.65 21.21
C VAL A 250 0.57 -23.77 20.41
N ASN A 251 1.14 -24.77 21.07
CA ASN A 251 1.96 -25.77 20.40
C ASN A 251 1.15 -26.87 19.69
N GLU A 252 0.09 -27.38 20.32
CA GLU A 252 -0.64 -28.55 19.82
C GLU A 252 -1.79 -28.17 18.89
N VAL A 253 -2.48 -27.05 19.18
CA VAL A 253 -3.67 -26.65 18.42
C VAL A 253 -3.33 -25.57 17.41
N LEU A 254 -2.80 -24.43 17.86
CA LEU A 254 -2.52 -23.28 17.01
C LEU A 254 -1.45 -23.58 15.96
N GLN A 255 -0.28 -24.07 16.38
CA GLN A 255 0.82 -24.32 15.46
C GLN A 255 0.50 -25.44 14.46
N ALA A 256 -0.23 -26.47 14.87
CA ALA A 256 -0.69 -27.53 13.98
C ALA A 256 -1.74 -27.04 12.98
N ALA A 257 -2.75 -26.29 13.44
CA ALA A 257 -3.80 -25.73 12.59
C ALA A 257 -3.24 -24.77 11.54
N VAL A 258 -2.44 -23.80 11.99
CA VAL A 258 -1.79 -22.81 11.11
C VAL A 258 -0.83 -23.50 10.15
N GLY A 259 0.02 -24.40 10.66
CA GLY A 259 1.01 -25.11 9.86
C GLY A 259 0.40 -26.01 8.80
N ASN A 260 -0.68 -26.73 9.11
CA ASN A 260 -1.39 -27.58 8.15
C ASN A 260 -2.05 -26.74 7.06
N HIS A 261 -2.77 -25.67 7.43
CA HIS A 261 -3.41 -24.81 6.44
C HIS A 261 -2.41 -24.21 5.44
N PHE A 262 -1.32 -23.61 5.93
CA PHE A 262 -0.29 -23.06 5.04
C PHE A 262 0.39 -24.14 4.19
N ARG A 263 0.64 -25.33 4.75
CA ARG A 263 1.22 -26.45 3.99
C ARG A 263 0.30 -26.87 2.84
N ASP A 264 -0.99 -27.03 3.10
CA ASP A 264 -1.97 -27.45 2.10
C ASP A 264 -2.15 -26.39 1.01
N SER A 265 -2.26 -25.11 1.40
CA SER A 265 -2.32 -23.99 0.46
C SER A 265 -1.08 -23.90 -0.44
N LEU A 266 0.12 -24.10 0.14
CA LEU A 266 1.39 -24.03 -0.60
C LEU A 266 1.62 -25.25 -1.50
N GLN A 267 1.11 -26.43 -1.14
CA GLN A 267 1.15 -27.61 -2.00
C GLN A 267 0.30 -27.45 -3.27
N GLY A 268 -0.78 -26.66 -3.18
CA GLY A 268 -1.72 -26.45 -4.28
C GLY A 268 -1.28 -25.40 -5.32
N MET A 269 -0.21 -24.63 -5.09
CA MET A 269 0.19 -23.54 -5.99
C MET A 269 1.70 -23.45 -6.26
N PRO A 270 2.11 -23.04 -7.46
CA PRO A 270 3.51 -22.73 -7.75
C PRO A 270 4.04 -21.57 -6.89
N ALA A 271 5.32 -21.61 -6.52
CA ALA A 271 5.97 -20.57 -5.69
C ALA A 271 5.81 -19.15 -6.25
N ILE A 272 5.81 -18.99 -7.58
CA ILE A 272 5.65 -17.70 -8.26
C ILE A 272 4.26 -17.11 -8.02
N ARG A 273 3.22 -17.95 -8.16
CA ARG A 273 1.82 -17.54 -7.92
C ARG A 273 1.63 -17.10 -6.48
N PHE A 274 2.25 -17.80 -5.53
CA PHE A 274 2.20 -17.43 -4.12
C PHE A 274 2.77 -16.03 -3.84
N ILE A 275 3.84 -15.63 -4.53
CA ILE A 275 4.41 -14.27 -4.37
C ILE A 275 3.42 -13.21 -4.87
N GLU A 276 2.80 -13.44 -6.02
CA GLU A 276 1.80 -12.52 -6.60
C GLU A 276 0.53 -12.44 -5.73
N THR A 277 0.08 -13.56 -5.17
CA THR A 277 -1.18 -13.67 -4.41
C THR A 277 -1.00 -13.69 -2.90
N ARG A 278 0.19 -13.35 -2.37
CA ARG A 278 0.52 -13.41 -0.93
C ARG A 278 -0.56 -12.83 -0.02
N ARG A 279 -1.10 -11.67 -0.39
CA ARG A 279 -2.14 -10.99 0.39
C ARG A 279 -3.43 -11.82 0.47
N GLN A 280 -3.83 -12.45 -0.64
CA GLN A 280 -5.02 -13.32 -0.68
C GLN A 280 -4.81 -14.55 0.21
N VAL A 281 -3.63 -15.17 0.15
CA VAL A 281 -3.30 -16.32 1.00
C VAL A 281 -3.34 -15.93 2.49
N GLN A 282 -2.89 -14.73 2.86
CA GLN A 282 -3.02 -14.22 4.24
C GLN A 282 -4.48 -14.04 4.67
N GLU A 283 -5.32 -13.47 3.81
CA GLU A 283 -6.74 -13.24 4.12
C GLU A 283 -7.54 -14.55 4.24
N GLU A 284 -7.20 -15.56 3.43
CA GLU A 284 -7.78 -16.90 3.51
C GLU A 284 -7.32 -17.63 4.78
N ALA A 285 -6.01 -17.60 5.06
CA ALA A 285 -5.46 -18.16 6.29
C ALA A 285 -6.07 -17.52 7.53
N PHE A 286 -6.20 -16.18 7.55
CA PHE A 286 -6.84 -15.46 8.65
C PHE A 286 -8.27 -15.93 8.88
N ARG A 287 -9.09 -16.05 7.82
CA ARG A 287 -10.46 -16.56 7.94
C ARG A 287 -10.49 -17.99 8.48
N HIS A 288 -9.69 -18.89 7.91
CA HIS A 288 -9.66 -20.29 8.33
C HIS A 288 -9.22 -20.46 9.78
N ILE A 289 -8.15 -19.78 10.18
CA ILE A 289 -7.60 -19.83 11.54
C ILE A 289 -8.56 -19.20 12.54
N ARG A 290 -9.19 -18.07 12.21
CA ARG A 290 -10.21 -17.43 13.06
C ARG A 290 -11.38 -18.38 13.32
N ASP A 291 -11.92 -19.01 12.28
CA ASP A 291 -13.07 -19.90 12.42
C ASP A 291 -12.73 -21.16 13.26
N GLN A 292 -11.47 -21.64 13.19
CA GLN A 292 -10.98 -22.71 14.08
C GLN A 292 -10.79 -22.24 15.53
N LEU A 293 -10.31 -21.01 15.74
CA LEU A 293 -10.02 -20.47 17.06
C LEU A 293 -11.26 -19.97 17.80
N GLU A 294 -12.32 -19.64 17.08
CA GLU A 294 -13.61 -19.29 17.65
C GLU A 294 -14.17 -20.43 18.51
N GLN A 295 -13.91 -21.69 18.13
CA GLN A 295 -14.30 -22.87 18.92
C GLN A 295 -13.65 -22.87 20.30
N TYR A 296 -12.45 -22.30 20.43
CA TYR A 296 -11.69 -22.22 21.68
C TYR A 296 -11.87 -20.88 22.40
N GLN A 297 -12.78 -20.01 21.92
CA GLN A 297 -13.01 -18.65 22.44
C GLN A 297 -11.75 -17.76 22.38
N VAL A 298 -10.85 -18.01 21.43
CA VAL A 298 -9.62 -17.23 21.25
C VAL A 298 -9.83 -16.18 20.18
N GLU A 299 -9.67 -14.90 20.53
CA GLU A 299 -9.78 -13.80 19.57
C GLU A 299 -8.51 -13.70 18.70
N THR A 300 -8.68 -13.76 17.38
CA THR A 300 -7.56 -13.70 16.43
C THR A 300 -7.38 -12.27 15.91
N LYS A 301 -6.28 -11.61 16.28
CA LYS A 301 -6.00 -10.23 15.80
C LYS A 301 -5.61 -10.15 14.33
N GLY A 302 -4.91 -11.16 13.81
CA GLY A 302 -4.41 -11.18 12.45
C GLY A 302 -3.37 -12.28 12.22
N VAL A 303 -3.26 -12.74 10.97
CA VAL A 303 -2.26 -13.72 10.55
C VAL A 303 -1.37 -13.06 9.50
N TYR A 304 -0.07 -12.96 9.80
CA TYR A 304 0.89 -12.28 8.95
C TYR A 304 2.03 -13.22 8.58
N ILE A 305 2.30 -13.32 7.29
CA ILE A 305 3.52 -13.96 6.76
C ILE A 305 4.62 -12.91 6.91
N GLN A 306 5.75 -13.26 7.53
CA GLN A 306 6.89 -12.36 7.69
C GLN A 306 7.87 -12.54 6.52
N ASP A 307 8.78 -13.48 6.65
CA ASP A 307 9.85 -13.73 5.68
C ASP A 307 9.58 -15.03 4.89
N VAL A 308 9.79 -14.95 3.58
CA VAL A 308 9.70 -16.11 2.68
C VAL A 308 11.11 -16.39 2.18
N ILE A 309 11.69 -17.49 2.64
CA ILE A 309 13.03 -17.92 2.22
C ILE A 309 12.87 -18.71 0.92
N LEU A 310 13.40 -18.16 -0.17
CA LEU A 310 13.38 -18.78 -1.49
C LEU A 310 14.75 -19.38 -1.81
N PRO A 311 14.81 -20.58 -2.41
CA PRO A 311 16.04 -21.11 -2.99
C PRO A 311 16.62 -20.17 -4.07
N GLU A 312 17.94 -20.03 -4.14
CA GLU A 312 18.62 -19.10 -5.07
C GLU A 312 18.29 -19.39 -6.55
N ASP A 313 18.12 -20.67 -6.91
CA ASP A 313 17.78 -21.09 -8.28
C ASP A 313 16.46 -20.49 -8.78
N LEU A 314 15.45 -20.32 -7.91
CA LEU A 314 14.18 -19.72 -8.29
C LEU A 314 14.28 -18.20 -8.43
N VAL A 315 15.13 -17.55 -7.63
CA VAL A 315 15.36 -16.11 -7.70
C VAL A 315 16.02 -15.73 -9.01
N THR A 316 17.01 -16.51 -9.47
CA THR A 316 17.67 -16.26 -10.76
C THR A 316 16.68 -16.36 -11.92
N VAL A 317 15.86 -17.42 -11.98
CA VAL A 317 14.84 -17.62 -13.03
C VAL A 317 13.80 -16.49 -13.03
N LEU A 318 13.33 -16.07 -11.85
CA LEU A 318 12.41 -14.92 -11.73
C LEU A 318 13.04 -13.62 -12.22
N THR A 319 14.30 -13.38 -11.85
CA THR A 319 15.05 -12.21 -12.29
C THR A 319 15.22 -12.21 -13.80
N HIS A 320 15.59 -13.35 -14.41
CA HIS A 320 15.71 -13.49 -15.86
C HIS A 320 14.39 -13.28 -16.59
N ARG A 321 13.27 -13.78 -16.05
CA ARG A 321 11.94 -13.59 -16.63
C ARG A 321 11.51 -12.12 -16.59
N GLU A 322 11.79 -11.43 -15.49
CA GLU A 322 11.48 -10.00 -15.36
C GLU A 322 12.32 -9.15 -16.30
N ILE A 323 13.62 -9.46 -16.43
CA ILE A 323 14.50 -8.83 -17.43
C ILE A 323 13.93 -9.04 -18.84
N ALA A 324 13.56 -10.27 -19.21
CA ALA A 324 12.99 -10.56 -20.52
C ALA A 324 11.68 -9.80 -20.77
N ASN A 325 10.81 -9.65 -19.77
CA ASN A 325 9.59 -8.85 -19.88
C ASN A 325 9.90 -7.36 -20.11
N GLN A 326 10.87 -6.81 -19.38
CA GLN A 326 11.31 -5.42 -19.56
C GLN A 326 11.96 -5.20 -20.92
N GLU A 327 12.71 -6.18 -21.43
CA GLU A 327 13.26 -6.18 -22.79
C GLU A 327 12.15 -6.17 -23.83
N ILE A 328 11.11 -7.02 -23.70
CA ILE A 328 9.95 -7.04 -24.60
C ILE A 328 9.27 -5.67 -24.65
N GLU A 329 9.01 -5.05 -23.50
CA GLU A 329 8.40 -3.71 -23.44
C GLU A 329 9.32 -2.64 -24.04
N THR A 330 10.63 -2.77 -23.84
CA THR A 330 11.63 -1.88 -24.46
C THR A 330 11.64 -2.02 -25.98
N PHE A 331 11.64 -3.25 -26.50
CA PHE A 331 11.57 -3.52 -27.93
C PHE A 331 10.27 -3.03 -28.56
N LYS A 332 9.13 -3.18 -27.87
CA LYS A 332 7.85 -2.60 -28.32
C LYS A 332 7.93 -1.09 -28.45
N LYS A 333 8.50 -0.40 -27.45
CA LYS A 333 8.70 1.05 -27.49
C LYS A 333 9.67 1.48 -28.60
N GLN A 334 10.77 0.75 -28.77
CA GLN A 334 11.72 0.99 -29.86
C GLN A 334 11.06 0.82 -31.23
N ARG A 335 10.27 -0.24 -31.41
CA ARG A 335 9.53 -0.47 -32.65
C ARG A 335 8.53 0.66 -32.92
N ALA A 336 7.73 1.04 -31.93
CA ALA A 336 6.78 2.15 -32.07
C ALA A 336 7.49 3.46 -32.46
N ALA A 337 8.63 3.77 -31.84
CA ALA A 337 9.42 4.96 -32.18
C ALA A 337 10.03 4.89 -33.59
N GLN A 338 10.42 3.71 -34.07
CA GLN A 338 10.90 3.53 -35.44
C GLN A 338 9.77 3.65 -36.45
N ASP A 339 8.59 3.09 -36.15
CA ASP A 339 7.40 3.20 -37.00
C ASP A 339 7.00 4.69 -37.15
N GLU A 340 6.95 5.45 -36.06
CA GLU A 340 6.72 6.91 -36.09
C GLU A 340 7.80 7.67 -36.87
N ARG A 341 9.08 7.26 -36.75
CA ARG A 341 10.18 7.88 -37.50
C ARG A 341 10.08 7.61 -38.99
N ILE A 342 9.71 6.39 -39.40
CA ILE A 342 9.48 6.03 -40.80
C ILE A 342 8.32 6.87 -41.35
N GLU A 343 7.24 7.03 -40.60
CA GLU A 343 6.10 7.85 -41.00
C GLU A 343 6.50 9.34 -41.15
N MET A 344 7.30 9.87 -40.21
CA MET A 344 7.84 11.23 -40.28
C MET A 344 8.74 11.42 -41.51
N GLU A 345 9.63 10.48 -41.81
CA GLU A 345 10.50 10.55 -43.00
C GLU A 345 9.70 10.44 -44.31
N GLN A 346 8.64 9.61 -44.36
CA GLN A 346 7.73 9.56 -45.50
C GLN A 346 6.96 10.87 -45.70
N ALA A 347 6.45 11.45 -44.61
CA ALA A 347 5.78 12.75 -44.64
C ALA A 347 6.74 13.87 -45.09
N LYS A 348 7.99 13.85 -44.62
CA LYS A 348 9.01 14.80 -45.05
C LYS A 348 9.39 14.62 -46.52
N GLY A 349 9.61 13.39 -46.97
CA GLY A 349 9.93 13.10 -48.37
C GLY A 349 8.82 13.54 -49.33
N THR A 350 7.55 13.37 -48.95
CA THR A 350 6.43 13.90 -49.75
C THR A 350 6.36 15.43 -49.74
N ALA A 351 6.65 16.08 -48.61
CA ALA A 351 6.72 17.55 -48.52
C ALA A 351 7.88 18.15 -49.34
N ASP A 352 9.06 17.53 -49.30
CA ASP A 352 10.22 17.96 -50.09
C ASP A 352 9.95 17.81 -51.61
N MET A 353 9.32 16.70 -52.03
CA MET A 353 8.87 16.54 -53.42
C MET A 353 7.81 17.58 -53.82
N GLN A 354 6.91 17.98 -52.92
CA GLN A 354 5.95 19.05 -53.19
C GLN A 354 6.62 20.42 -53.35
N SER A 355 7.67 20.70 -52.57
CA SER A 355 8.51 21.89 -52.75
C SER A 355 9.17 21.91 -54.12
N ASP A 356 9.77 20.78 -54.54
CA ASP A 356 10.42 20.66 -55.87
C ASP A 356 9.42 20.70 -57.03
N LEU A 357 8.24 20.10 -56.88
CA LEU A 357 7.13 20.19 -57.84
C LEU A 357 6.60 21.63 -57.96
N ALA A 358 6.45 22.34 -56.84
CA ALA A 358 6.03 23.74 -56.84
C ALA A 358 7.09 24.63 -57.50
N ARG A 359 8.37 24.43 -57.18
CA ARG A 359 9.50 25.14 -57.81
C ARG A 359 9.56 24.91 -59.32
N SER A 360 9.31 23.68 -59.77
CA SER A 360 9.25 23.33 -61.19
C SER A 360 8.06 23.99 -61.89
N LYS A 361 6.86 23.96 -61.29
CA LYS A 361 5.66 24.63 -61.83
C LYS A 361 5.86 26.14 -61.96
N VAL A 362 6.40 26.78 -60.92
CA VAL A 362 6.72 28.22 -60.93
C VAL A 362 7.82 28.52 -61.96
N GLY A 363 8.84 27.67 -62.08
CA GLY A 363 9.89 27.81 -63.08
C GLY A 363 9.38 27.75 -64.52
N VAL A 364 8.46 26.82 -64.82
CA VAL A 364 7.79 26.74 -66.12
C VAL A 364 6.96 28.00 -66.38
N ALA A 365 6.22 28.50 -65.38
CA ALA A 365 5.44 29.73 -65.50
C ALA A 365 6.33 30.96 -65.77
N ILE A 366 7.48 31.08 -65.08
CA ILE A 366 8.45 32.16 -65.32
C ILE A 366 9.02 32.07 -66.74
N LYS A 367 9.41 30.87 -67.20
CA LYS A 367 9.94 30.68 -68.56
C LYS A 367 8.89 31.00 -69.64
N LYS A 368 7.63 30.63 -69.42
CA LYS A 368 6.52 30.97 -70.31
C LYS A 368 6.27 32.47 -70.34
N ASN A 369 6.17 33.11 -69.17
CA ASN A 369 5.99 34.56 -69.08
C ASN A 369 7.16 35.33 -69.71
N ASN A 370 8.40 34.86 -69.54
CA ASN A 370 9.57 35.47 -70.19
C ASN A 370 9.58 35.26 -71.71
N ALA A 371 9.07 34.12 -72.21
CA ALA A 371 8.91 33.89 -73.64
C ALA A 371 7.82 34.80 -74.22
N ASP A 372 6.68 34.92 -73.54
CA ASP A 372 5.58 35.80 -73.95
C ASP A 372 6.02 37.29 -73.91
N ALA A 373 6.78 37.70 -72.89
CA ALA A 373 7.38 39.03 -72.81
C ALA A 373 8.34 39.30 -73.98
N ARG A 374 9.20 38.34 -74.34
CA ARG A 374 10.08 38.45 -75.51
C ARG A 374 9.31 38.55 -76.83
N VAL A 375 8.21 37.83 -76.98
CA VAL A 375 7.35 37.94 -78.16
C VAL A 375 6.72 39.34 -78.22
N ALA A 376 6.22 39.85 -77.09
CA ALA A 376 5.67 41.20 -77.02
C ALA A 376 6.73 42.28 -77.35
N GLU A 377 7.93 42.18 -76.80
CA GLU A 377 9.07 43.07 -77.12
C GLU A 377 9.41 43.01 -78.62
N ALA A 378 9.57 41.81 -79.19
CA ALA A 378 9.87 41.64 -80.60
C ALA A 378 8.76 42.19 -81.51
N THR A 379 7.49 42.07 -81.12
CA THR A 379 6.37 42.68 -81.86
C THR A 379 6.39 44.21 -81.76
N GLY A 380 6.78 44.76 -80.61
CA GLY A 380 6.96 46.20 -80.41
C GLY A 380 8.12 46.76 -81.23
N GLU A 381 9.28 46.10 -81.22
CA GLU A 381 10.43 46.45 -82.05
C GLU A 381 10.12 46.34 -83.54
N ALA A 382 9.42 45.29 -83.96
CA ALA A 382 8.99 45.15 -85.36
C ALA A 382 8.01 46.25 -85.79
N ALA A 383 7.12 46.70 -84.90
CA ALA A 383 6.24 47.84 -85.17
C ALA A 383 7.04 49.15 -85.26
N TYR A 384 7.97 49.39 -84.34
CA TYR A 384 8.84 50.56 -84.33
C TYR A 384 9.73 50.64 -85.58
N ILE A 385 10.37 49.54 -85.97
CA ILE A 385 11.20 49.46 -87.19
C ILE A 385 10.34 49.69 -88.44
N ARG A 386 9.10 49.20 -88.46
CA ARG A 386 8.20 49.39 -89.59
C ARG A 386 7.77 50.86 -89.73
N GLU A 387 7.36 51.51 -88.65
CA GLU A 387 6.98 52.93 -88.68
C GLU A 387 8.17 53.85 -88.96
N THR A 388 9.33 53.57 -88.38
CA THR A 388 10.54 54.34 -88.69
C THR A 388 11.02 54.09 -90.12
N GLY A 389 10.85 52.88 -90.65
CA GLY A 389 11.12 52.55 -92.05
C GLY A 389 10.20 53.27 -93.02
N THR A 390 8.89 53.31 -92.76
CA THR A 390 7.93 54.06 -93.60
C THR A 390 8.18 55.57 -93.53
N ALA A 391 8.49 56.11 -92.34
CA ALA A 391 8.82 57.52 -92.17
C ALA A 391 10.11 57.91 -92.92
N LYS A 392 11.18 57.12 -92.78
CA LYS A 392 12.44 57.34 -93.53
C LYS A 392 12.26 57.18 -95.04
N GLY A 393 11.40 56.24 -95.48
CA GLY A 393 11.03 56.10 -96.87
C GLY A 393 10.38 57.37 -97.42
N ALA A 394 9.39 57.92 -96.71
CA ALA A 394 8.72 59.16 -97.08
C ALA A 394 9.67 60.38 -97.07
N GLU A 395 10.59 60.45 -96.12
CA GLU A 395 11.62 61.51 -96.05
C GLU A 395 12.56 61.47 -97.26
N VAL A 396 13.09 60.30 -97.60
CA VAL A 396 13.98 60.13 -98.76
C VAL A 396 13.24 60.41 -100.07
N GLU A 397 11.98 60.00 -100.19
CA GLU A 397 11.14 60.30 -101.36
C GLU A 397 10.91 61.82 -101.51
N ALA A 398 10.61 62.53 -100.41
CA ALA A 398 10.43 63.98 -100.42
C ALA A 398 11.72 64.73 -100.79
N ILE A 399 12.87 64.32 -100.23
CA ILE A 399 14.17 64.89 -100.59
C ILE A 399 14.52 64.59 -102.06
N GLY A 400 14.22 63.38 -102.53
CA GLY A 400 14.41 62.98 -103.92
C GLY A 400 13.60 63.86 -104.89
N LEU A 401 12.32 64.09 -104.58
CA LEU A 401 11.45 64.98 -105.35
C LEU A 401 11.91 66.44 -105.29
N ALA A 402 12.40 66.90 -104.14
CA ALA A 402 12.94 68.25 -103.99
C ALA A 402 14.23 68.45 -104.81
N ARG A 403 15.16 67.49 -104.76
CA ARG A 403 16.38 67.50 -105.58
C ARG A 403 16.05 67.45 -107.07
N ALA A 404 15.11 66.60 -107.48
CA ALA A 404 14.67 66.53 -108.87
C ALA A 404 14.12 67.88 -109.36
N LYS A 405 13.26 68.55 -108.56
CA LYS A 405 12.77 69.90 -108.88
C LYS A 405 13.90 70.94 -108.91
N GLY A 406 14.85 70.87 -107.98
CA GLY A 406 16.01 71.76 -107.94
C GLY A 406 16.92 71.60 -109.17
N PHE A 407 17.15 70.35 -109.61
CA PHE A 407 17.88 70.07 -110.84
C PHE A 407 17.15 70.60 -112.07
N GLN A 408 15.83 70.43 -112.14
CA GLN A 408 15.02 70.97 -113.24
C GLN A 408 15.20 72.49 -113.36
N ALA A 409 15.10 73.21 -112.23
CA ALA A 409 15.28 74.66 -112.21
C ALA A 409 16.71 75.11 -112.54
N GLN A 410 17.74 74.35 -112.10
CA GLN A 410 19.13 74.64 -112.49
C GLN A 410 19.38 74.46 -113.98
N VAL A 411 18.76 73.44 -114.60
CA VAL A 411 18.88 73.20 -116.04
C VAL A 411 18.22 74.34 -116.83
N ASP A 412 17.05 74.81 -116.41
CA ASP A 412 16.33 75.91 -117.08
C ASP A 412 17.10 77.24 -117.00
N ALA A 413 17.88 77.48 -115.94
CA ALA A 413 18.61 78.74 -115.75
C ALA A 413 20.02 78.79 -116.36
N LEU A 414 20.76 77.68 -116.35
CA LEU A 414 22.20 77.65 -116.68
C LEU A 414 22.56 76.85 -117.95
N GLY A 415 21.60 76.11 -118.52
CA GLY A 415 21.81 75.30 -119.71
C GLY A 415 22.60 74.01 -119.46
N PRO A 416 22.44 72.99 -120.33
CA PRO A 416 22.75 71.59 -120.01
C PRO A 416 24.23 71.28 -119.75
N ASN A 417 25.17 71.96 -120.42
CA ASN A 417 26.61 71.65 -120.27
C ASN A 417 27.21 72.21 -118.98
N ALA A 418 26.69 73.31 -118.44
CA ALA A 418 27.25 73.94 -117.24
C ALA A 418 26.81 73.20 -115.96
N THR A 419 25.56 72.73 -115.89
CA THR A 419 25.00 72.01 -114.73
C THR A 419 25.71 70.67 -114.47
N ALA A 420 26.16 69.98 -115.51
CA ALA A 420 26.93 68.74 -115.37
C ALA A 420 28.25 68.97 -114.63
N LEU A 421 28.97 70.06 -114.96
CA LEU A 421 30.24 70.38 -114.31
C LEU A 421 30.05 70.76 -112.84
N VAL A 422 29.02 71.55 -112.52
CA VAL A 422 28.72 71.95 -111.13
C VAL A 422 28.35 70.72 -110.29
N ASN A 423 27.58 69.78 -110.84
CA ASN A 423 27.21 68.56 -110.12
C ASN A 423 28.40 67.63 -109.90
N VAL A 424 29.34 67.53 -110.86
CA VAL A 424 30.58 66.75 -110.69
C VAL A 424 31.46 67.36 -109.60
N ILE A 425 31.59 68.68 -109.54
CA ILE A 425 32.36 69.37 -108.50
C ILE A 425 31.68 69.22 -107.13
N ALA A 426 30.36 69.38 -107.05
CA ALA A 426 29.59 69.20 -105.82
C ALA A 426 29.72 67.77 -105.27
N ALA A 427 29.59 66.75 -106.13
CA ALA A 427 29.77 65.35 -105.75
C ALA A 427 31.22 65.03 -105.31
N LEU A 428 32.23 65.68 -105.90
CA LEU A 428 33.62 65.57 -105.45
C LEU A 428 33.85 66.24 -104.08
N SER A 429 33.08 67.27 -103.74
CA SER A 429 33.22 68.02 -102.48
C SER A 429 32.54 67.35 -101.28
N GLU A 430 31.43 66.64 -101.48
CA GLU A 430 30.67 65.98 -100.40
C GLU A 430 31.27 64.61 -100.02
N GLY A 431 32.12 64.03 -100.87
CA GLY A 431 32.84 62.78 -100.61
C GLY A 431 34.12 62.96 -99.78
N ARG A 432 34.02 63.17 -98.46
CA ARG A 432 35.18 63.12 -97.55
C ARG A 432 35.66 61.68 -97.30
N ALA A 433 36.44 61.10 -98.22
CA ALA A 433 37.19 59.87 -97.98
C ALA A 433 38.67 60.19 -97.71
N LYS A 434 39.15 59.89 -96.49
CA LYS A 434 40.52 60.17 -96.03
C LYS A 434 41.24 58.84 -95.80
N PHE A 435 42.34 58.58 -96.54
CA PHE A 435 43.18 57.38 -96.43
C PHE A 435 44.62 57.77 -96.09
N VAL A 436 45.14 57.33 -94.95
CA VAL A 436 46.59 57.15 -94.71
C VAL A 436 46.78 55.99 -93.72
N PRO A 437 47.60 54.96 -94.05
CA PRO A 437 47.96 53.89 -93.13
C PRO A 437 49.41 54.02 -92.63
N ASP A 438 49.65 53.59 -91.39
CA ASP A 438 50.92 53.12 -90.81
C ASP A 438 50.49 52.07 -89.75
N ILE A 439 51.13 50.91 -89.52
CA ILE A 439 52.48 50.73 -88.96
C ILE A 439 53.02 49.33 -89.33
N LEU A 440 54.33 49.29 -89.55
CA LEU A 440 55.19 48.20 -90.04
C LEU A 440 55.59 47.16 -88.97
N VAL A 441 55.81 45.93 -89.46
CA VAL A 441 56.38 44.75 -88.79
C VAL A 441 57.93 44.80 -88.77
N THR A 442 58.53 44.35 -87.66
CA THR A 442 59.96 43.96 -87.50
C THR A 442 59.97 42.69 -86.64
N GLY A 443 60.72 41.59 -86.87
CA GLY A 443 61.68 41.19 -87.88
C GLY A 443 62.53 40.04 -87.30
N GLY A 444 62.52 38.86 -87.95
CA GLY A 444 63.46 37.73 -87.75
C GLY A 444 62.86 36.53 -86.98
N SER A 445 62.81 35.29 -87.47
CA SER A 445 63.57 34.62 -88.54
C SER A 445 62.80 33.38 -89.07
N GLY A 446 62.64 33.28 -90.40
CA GLY A 446 62.42 31.99 -91.10
C GLY A 446 61.11 31.80 -91.91
N SER A 447 61.14 32.16 -93.20
CA SER A 447 60.31 31.65 -94.32
C SER A 447 58.86 32.19 -94.55
N SER A 448 58.71 32.94 -95.65
CA SER A 448 57.51 33.28 -96.47
C SER A 448 56.20 33.79 -95.84
N ALA A 449 55.91 35.09 -96.01
CA ALA A 449 54.72 35.82 -95.54
C ALA A 449 53.78 36.26 -96.68
N LEU A 450 53.28 35.30 -97.48
CA LEU A 450 52.16 35.47 -98.42
C LEU A 450 50.92 34.64 -98.03
N ASP A 451 50.95 33.98 -96.86
CA ASP A 451 49.94 33.01 -96.42
C ASP A 451 48.93 33.57 -95.40
N GLY A 452 49.00 34.86 -95.06
CA GLY A 452 48.21 35.46 -93.97
C GLY A 452 46.77 35.87 -94.33
N LEU A 453 46.45 36.09 -95.60
CA LEU A 453 45.14 36.62 -96.02
C LEU A 453 44.17 35.57 -96.59
N ALA A 454 44.66 34.40 -97.02
CA ALA A 454 43.83 33.29 -97.47
C ALA A 454 43.21 32.48 -96.31
N ALA A 455 43.84 32.51 -95.12
CA ALA A 455 43.38 31.77 -93.95
C ALA A 455 42.09 32.34 -93.31
N THR A 456 41.83 33.64 -93.45
CA THR A 456 40.57 34.25 -92.98
C THR A 456 39.38 33.97 -93.90
N ALA A 457 39.61 33.67 -95.18
CA ALA A 457 38.56 33.34 -96.13
C ALA A 457 38.14 31.86 -96.10
N MET A 458 39.07 30.93 -95.77
CA MET A 458 38.78 29.49 -95.74
C MET A 458 38.11 29.00 -94.45
N ARG A 459 38.13 29.80 -93.37
CA ARG A 459 37.37 29.51 -92.13
C ARG A 459 35.85 29.61 -92.30
N PHE A 460 35.39 30.23 -93.39
CA PHE A 460 33.98 30.31 -93.74
C PHE A 460 33.49 29.16 -94.64
N LEU A 461 34.37 28.22 -95.05
CA LEU A 461 34.03 27.30 -96.16
C LEU A 461 34.24 25.79 -95.96
N ASN A 462 34.82 25.26 -94.87
CA ASN A 462 34.88 23.78 -94.73
C ASN A 462 35.13 23.23 -93.32
N GLY A 463 34.07 22.83 -92.61
CA GLY A 463 34.15 22.11 -91.33
C GLY A 463 32.90 21.29 -91.05
N GLY A 464 32.68 20.23 -91.83
CA GLY A 464 31.64 19.22 -91.61
C GLY A 464 32.08 18.06 -90.71
N GLY A 465 31.10 17.29 -90.23
CA GLY A 465 31.32 16.02 -89.52
C GLY A 465 30.02 15.35 -89.05
N SER A 466 29.58 14.36 -89.82
CA SER A 466 28.37 13.53 -89.71
C SER A 466 28.56 12.25 -88.88
N GLY A 467 27.50 11.66 -88.28
CA GLY A 467 27.56 10.24 -87.89
C GLY A 467 26.45 9.60 -87.00
N LYS A 468 25.35 9.18 -87.64
CA LYS A 468 24.54 7.93 -87.48
C LYS A 468 23.86 7.45 -86.18
N ALA A 469 22.75 6.75 -86.44
CA ALA A 469 21.69 6.25 -85.59
C ALA A 469 21.72 4.73 -85.29
N ALA A 470 20.90 4.35 -84.29
CA ALA A 470 19.97 3.21 -84.21
C ALA A 470 20.42 1.76 -83.86
N GLN A 471 19.66 1.18 -82.91
CA GLN A 471 18.92 -0.11 -82.92
C GLN A 471 19.21 -1.22 -81.86
N SER A 472 18.15 -1.48 -81.05
CA SER A 472 17.46 -2.75 -80.69
C SER A 472 18.08 -3.92 -79.88
N ALA A 473 17.49 -4.18 -78.68
CA ALA A 473 16.89 -5.42 -78.09
C ALA A 473 17.72 -6.75 -78.03
N PRO A 474 17.36 -7.85 -77.28
CA PRO A 474 16.04 -8.21 -76.68
C PRO A 474 16.01 -9.02 -75.31
N VAL A 475 14.80 -9.13 -74.71
CA VAL A 475 14.04 -10.30 -74.17
C VAL A 475 14.61 -11.25 -73.06
N ALA A 476 13.86 -11.43 -71.94
CA ALA A 476 13.17 -12.69 -71.54
C ALA A 476 12.88 -12.82 -70.01
N SER A 477 11.61 -13.07 -69.65
CA SER A 477 11.17 -13.87 -68.48
C SER A 477 10.62 -15.21 -69.02
N PRO A 478 10.57 -16.32 -68.26
CA PRO A 478 9.34 -16.71 -67.54
C PRO A 478 9.61 -17.53 -66.23
N GLU A 479 8.84 -17.41 -65.15
CA GLU A 479 7.58 -18.12 -64.81
C GLU A 479 7.73 -19.45 -63.99
N SER A 480 7.15 -19.40 -62.78
CA SER A 480 6.36 -20.42 -62.06
C SER A 480 6.94 -21.71 -61.45
N ALA A 481 6.33 -22.00 -60.29
CA ALA A 481 5.80 -23.29 -59.81
C ALA A 481 6.70 -24.21 -58.96
N ALA A 482 6.42 -24.18 -57.65
CA ALA A 482 6.48 -25.34 -56.76
C ALA A 482 5.42 -26.40 -57.20
N PRO A 483 5.47 -27.68 -56.74
CA PRO A 483 5.02 -28.00 -55.38
C PRO A 483 5.67 -29.24 -54.69
N SER A 484 5.25 -29.42 -53.42
CA SER A 484 5.00 -30.70 -52.70
C SER A 484 6.15 -31.58 -52.18
N ALA A 485 6.33 -31.49 -50.85
CA ALA A 485 5.99 -32.49 -49.82
C ALA A 485 6.79 -33.82 -49.67
N SER A 486 7.24 -34.01 -48.41
CA SER A 486 7.06 -35.19 -47.53
C SER A 486 8.23 -36.14 -47.27
N ALA A 487 8.58 -36.19 -45.98
CA ALA A 487 8.94 -37.35 -45.14
C ALA A 487 10.18 -38.22 -45.46
N ALA A 488 11.11 -38.32 -44.50
CA ALA A 488 11.32 -39.51 -43.66
C ALA A 488 12.63 -39.41 -42.83
N LEU A 489 12.58 -39.97 -41.61
CA LEU A 489 13.60 -40.02 -40.55
C LEU A 489 14.60 -41.22 -40.75
N PRO A 490 15.35 -41.74 -39.74
CA PRO A 490 16.82 -41.65 -39.62
C PRO A 490 17.51 -43.04 -39.44
N ALA A 491 18.85 -43.10 -39.26
CA ALA A 491 19.59 -44.16 -38.53
C ALA A 491 21.12 -43.90 -38.62
N MET A 492 21.81 -43.58 -37.50
CA MET A 492 22.65 -44.47 -36.66
C MET A 492 24.10 -44.68 -37.16
N PRO A 493 25.08 -45.13 -36.33
CA PRO A 493 25.24 -45.02 -34.87
C PRO A 493 26.69 -44.60 -34.47
N MET A 494 26.97 -44.49 -33.16
CA MET A 494 28.09 -45.16 -32.43
C MET A 494 28.37 -44.44 -31.09
N SER A 495 28.16 -45.15 -29.99
CA SER A 495 28.74 -44.90 -28.65
C SER A 495 29.95 -45.84 -28.48
N PRO A 496 30.67 -45.95 -27.33
CA PRO A 496 30.56 -45.22 -26.06
C PRO A 496 31.93 -44.76 -25.48
N THR A 497 31.95 -43.98 -24.38
CA THR A 497 32.91 -44.11 -23.27
C THR A 497 32.58 -43.16 -22.11
N VAL A 498 32.55 -43.73 -20.90
CA VAL A 498 32.51 -43.14 -19.54
C VAL A 498 33.70 -43.80 -18.82
N PRO A 499 34.54 -43.13 -17.99
CA PRO A 499 34.21 -42.56 -16.66
C PRO A 499 34.92 -41.19 -16.44
N GLU A 500 34.80 -40.40 -15.38
CA GLU A 500 34.96 -40.69 -13.95
C GLU A 500 34.75 -39.39 -13.15
N LYS A 501 34.34 -39.50 -11.88
CA LYS A 501 34.06 -38.40 -10.95
C LYS A 501 35.22 -38.25 -9.94
N PRO A 502 35.61 -37.02 -9.53
CA PRO A 502 36.31 -36.81 -8.26
C PRO A 502 35.54 -35.90 -7.27
N PRO A 503 35.97 -35.83 -5.98
CA PRO A 503 35.07 -35.72 -4.84
C PRO A 503 34.97 -34.32 -4.20
N GLN A 504 33.92 -34.16 -3.39
CA GLN A 504 33.74 -33.06 -2.42
C GLN A 504 34.81 -33.07 -1.33
N PRO A 505 35.17 -31.91 -0.76
CA PRO A 505 35.77 -31.82 0.57
C PRO A 505 34.75 -31.37 1.61
N THR A 506 34.60 -32.17 2.67
CA THR A 506 34.01 -31.80 3.95
C THR A 506 35.03 -31.04 4.81
N LYS A 507 34.59 -29.92 5.39
CA LYS A 507 34.81 -29.58 6.80
C LYS A 507 33.74 -28.61 7.26
#